data_AF-A0AAW6JUF9-F1
#
_entry.id   AF-A0AAW6JUF9-F1
#
_cell.length_a   1.000
_cell.length_b   1.000
_cell.length_c   1.000
_cell.angle_alpha   90.00
_cell.angle_beta   90.00
_cell.angle_gamma   90.00
#
_symmetry.space_group_name_H-M   'P 1'
#
loop_
_entity.id
_entity.type
_entity.pdbx_description
1 polymer ?
#
loop_
_entity_poly.entity_id
_entity_poly.type
_entity_poly.pdbx_seq_one_letter_code
_entity_poly.pdbx_strand_id
1 'polypeptide(L)'
;MKKLITLILCTFCLWTINFTLPANALNTDPRAEIFDVHCAGCHINGGNIIRRGKNLKKNALKKYGMDSLEAITTIVTNGKNNMSAYKDRLTTEEIQHVAAYVLEQAEKDWK
;
A
#
# COMPACT_ATOMS: atom_id res chain seq x y z
N MET A 1 -40.79 -14.83 39.51
CA MET A 1 -39.52 -14.08 39.59
C MET A 1 -38.43 -14.65 38.68
N LYS A 2 -38.04 -15.94 38.79
CA LYS A 2 -37.02 -16.55 37.90
C LYS A 2 -37.32 -16.41 36.40
N LYS A 3 -38.54 -16.69 35.94
CA LYS A 3 -38.95 -16.55 34.53
C LYS A 3 -38.92 -15.10 34.02
N LEU A 4 -39.16 -14.13 34.90
CA LEU A 4 -39.12 -12.70 34.57
C LEU A 4 -37.67 -12.22 34.45
N ILE A 5 -36.79 -12.69 35.33
CA ILE A 5 -35.34 -12.44 35.28
C ILE A 5 -34.75 -13.07 34.00
N THR A 6 -35.14 -14.30 33.65
CA THR A 6 -34.70 -14.94 32.41
C THR A 6 -35.17 -14.18 31.17
N LEU A 7 -36.42 -13.69 31.16
CA LEU A 7 -36.94 -12.88 30.04
C LEU A 7 -36.15 -11.59 29.87
N ILE A 8 -35.88 -10.87 30.96
CA ILE A 8 -35.11 -9.61 30.96
C ILE A 8 -33.67 -9.86 30.49
N LEU A 9 -33.04 -10.94 30.96
CA LEU A 9 -31.69 -11.32 30.55
C LEU A 9 -31.61 -11.64 29.04
N CYS A 10 -32.60 -12.39 28.51
CA CYS A 10 -32.68 -12.69 27.09
C CYS A 10 -32.89 -11.43 26.23
N THR A 11 -33.75 -10.51 26.66
CA THR A 11 -33.95 -9.24 25.94
C THR A 11 -32.73 -8.33 25.98
N PHE A 12 -31.98 -8.33 27.08
CA PHE A 12 -30.74 -7.56 27.20
C PHE A 12 -29.62 -8.13 26.30
N CYS A 13 -29.48 -9.45 26.23
CA CYS A 13 -28.55 -10.12 25.29
C CYS A 13 -28.91 -9.87 23.81
N LEU A 14 -30.19 -9.73 23.48
CA LEU A 14 -30.63 -9.42 22.12
C LEU A 14 -30.37 -7.95 21.73
N TRP A 15 -30.27 -7.04 22.72
CA TRP A 15 -30.01 -5.62 22.47
C TRP A 15 -28.55 -5.33 22.14
N THR A 16 -27.60 -6.12 22.67
CA THR A 16 -26.15 -5.93 22.42
C THR A 16 -25.69 -6.31 21.02
N ILE A 17 -26.54 -6.96 20.20
CA ILE A 17 -26.20 -7.42 18.85
C ILE A 17 -26.28 -6.29 17.80
N ASN A 18 -26.84 -5.12 18.17
CA ASN A 18 -26.99 -3.98 17.25
C ASN A 18 -25.86 -2.96 17.34
N PHE A 19 -24.85 -3.17 18.20
CA PHE A 19 -23.64 -2.35 18.24
C PHE A 19 -22.59 -2.86 17.26
N THR A 20 -22.87 -2.75 15.97
CA THR A 20 -21.82 -2.87 14.94
C THR A 20 -21.00 -1.59 14.99
N LEU A 21 -19.75 -1.69 15.45
CA LEU A 21 -18.78 -0.60 15.25
C LEU A 21 -18.68 -0.32 13.75
N PRO A 22 -18.69 0.95 13.30
CA PRO A 22 -18.38 1.25 11.92
C PRO A 22 -16.96 0.72 11.64
N ALA A 23 -16.85 -0.24 10.72
CA ALA A 23 -15.57 -0.55 10.11
C ALA A 23 -15.17 0.70 9.33
N ASN A 24 -14.31 1.53 9.93
CA ASN A 24 -13.63 2.59 9.22
C ASN A 24 -12.69 1.90 8.23
N ALA A 25 -13.17 1.65 7.01
CA ALA A 25 -12.27 1.58 5.88
C ALA A 25 -11.62 2.95 5.81
N LEU A 26 -10.42 3.08 6.38
CA LEU A 26 -9.54 4.18 6.01
C LEU A 26 -9.53 4.14 4.49
N ASN A 27 -9.88 5.25 3.83
CA ASN A 27 -9.76 5.36 2.37
C ASN A 27 -8.27 5.34 2.02
N THR A 28 -7.63 4.18 2.20
CA THR A 28 -6.25 3.93 1.82
C THR A 28 -6.29 3.81 0.32
N ASP A 29 -5.56 4.70 -0.38
CA ASP A 29 -5.30 4.52 -1.80
C ASP A 29 -4.68 3.12 -1.97
N PRO A 30 -5.34 2.18 -2.69
CA PRO A 30 -4.82 0.81 -2.84
C PRO A 30 -3.40 0.79 -3.41
N ARG A 31 -3.02 1.83 -4.16
CA ARG A 31 -1.67 1.97 -4.73
C ARG A 31 -0.63 2.29 -3.65
N ALA A 32 -1.02 3.08 -2.64
CA ALA A 32 -0.17 3.38 -1.49
C ALA A 32 0.01 2.14 -0.61
N GLU A 33 -1.04 1.35 -0.41
CA GLU A 33 -0.96 0.09 0.35
C GLU A 33 0.01 -0.91 -0.30
N ILE A 34 -0.06 -1.10 -1.63
CA ILE A 34 0.89 -1.95 -2.36
C ILE A 34 2.33 -1.46 -2.15
N PHE A 35 2.56 -0.14 -2.21
CA PHE A 35 3.87 0.43 -1.96
C PHE A 35 4.35 0.17 -0.53
N ASP A 36 3.49 0.35 0.47
CA ASP A 36 3.84 0.18 1.88
C ASP A 36 4.19 -1.28 2.19
N VAL A 37 3.42 -2.23 1.66
CA VAL A 37 3.64 -3.66 1.89
C VAL A 37 4.90 -4.17 1.18
N HIS A 38 5.16 -3.71 -0.05
CA HIS A 38 6.18 -4.33 -0.90
C HIS A 38 7.43 -3.50 -1.13
N CYS A 39 7.35 -2.17 -1.05
CA CYS A 39 8.41 -1.26 -1.51
C CYS A 39 9.04 -0.44 -0.38
N ALA A 40 8.24 0.00 0.60
CA ALA A 40 8.65 0.92 1.65
C ALA A 40 9.83 0.40 2.48
N GLY A 41 9.95 -0.92 2.64
CA GLY A 41 11.08 -1.54 3.36
C GLY A 41 12.46 -1.09 2.85
N CYS A 42 12.59 -0.77 1.55
CA CYS A 42 13.81 -0.20 0.99
C CYS A 42 13.67 1.27 0.58
N HIS A 43 12.45 1.71 0.26
CA HIS A 43 12.16 2.97 -0.42
C HIS A 43 11.30 3.95 0.38
N ILE A 44 11.27 3.82 1.71
CA ILE A 44 10.56 4.76 2.58
C ILE A 44 10.88 6.22 2.25
N ASN A 45 9.84 7.07 2.17
CA ASN A 45 9.92 8.47 1.78
C ASN A 45 10.68 8.72 0.46
N GLY A 46 10.56 7.79 -0.49
CA GLY A 46 11.23 7.85 -1.78
C GLY A 46 12.72 7.63 -1.74
N GLY A 47 13.25 7.13 -0.62
CA GLY A 47 14.67 6.83 -0.43
C GLY A 47 15.14 5.58 -1.18
N ASN A 48 16.36 5.16 -0.88
CA ASN A 48 16.84 3.81 -1.16
C ASN A 48 17.93 3.48 -0.15
N ILE A 49 17.61 2.62 0.83
CA ILE A 49 18.54 2.27 1.92
C ILE A 49 19.72 1.40 1.43
N ILE A 50 19.55 0.68 0.32
CA ILE A 50 20.57 -0.21 -0.25
C ILE A 50 21.51 0.56 -1.18
N ARG A 51 20.97 1.46 -2.01
CA ARG A 51 21.71 2.27 -2.98
C ARG A 51 21.23 3.71 -2.95
N ARG A 52 21.79 4.54 -2.07
CA ARG A 52 21.37 5.94 -1.81
C ARG A 52 21.13 6.80 -3.06
N GLY A 53 21.97 6.65 -4.09
CA GLY A 53 21.86 7.40 -5.35
C GLY A 53 20.74 6.91 -6.28
N LYS A 54 20.21 5.70 -6.09
CA LYS A 54 19.14 5.08 -6.89
C LYS A 54 17.81 5.12 -6.13
N ASN A 55 17.45 6.31 -5.68
CA ASN A 55 16.21 6.56 -4.95
C ASN A 55 15.06 6.93 -5.91
N LEU A 56 13.86 7.10 -5.35
CA LEU A 56 12.63 7.35 -6.11
C LEU A 56 12.27 8.84 -6.20
N LYS A 57 13.21 9.74 -5.88
CA LYS A 57 12.99 11.18 -6.06
C LYS A 57 13.08 11.54 -7.54
N LYS A 58 12.29 12.52 -7.96
CA LYS A 58 12.19 12.98 -9.37
C LYS A 58 13.53 13.15 -10.07
N ASN A 59 14.49 13.81 -9.44
CA ASN A 59 15.82 14.04 -10.02
C ASN A 59 16.59 12.74 -10.28
N ALA A 60 16.48 11.74 -9.38
CA ALA A 60 17.14 10.46 -9.57
C ALA A 60 16.44 9.63 -10.66
N LEU A 61 15.10 9.64 -10.68
CA LEU A 61 14.32 8.98 -11.73
C LEU A 61 14.72 9.50 -13.11
N LYS A 62 14.70 10.83 -13.31
CA LYS A 62 15.13 11.50 -14.55
C LYS A 62 16.56 11.16 -14.94
N LYS A 63 17.49 11.28 -14.00
CA LYS A 63 18.93 11.00 -14.23
C LYS A 63 19.18 9.59 -14.76
N TYR A 64 18.31 8.64 -14.42
CA TYR A 64 18.46 7.24 -14.78
C TYR A 64 17.41 6.73 -15.76
N GLY A 65 16.62 7.61 -16.37
CA GLY A 65 15.58 7.25 -17.35
C GLY A 65 14.47 6.39 -16.76
N MET A 66 14.13 6.62 -15.49
CA MET A 66 13.10 5.89 -14.74
C MET A 66 11.87 6.75 -14.47
N ASP A 67 11.77 7.95 -15.04
CA ASP A 67 10.64 8.88 -14.88
C ASP A 67 9.50 8.60 -15.87
N SER A 68 9.19 7.33 -16.10
CA SER A 68 8.05 6.90 -16.93
C SER A 68 7.37 5.67 -16.35
N LEU A 69 6.08 5.52 -16.65
CA LEU A 69 5.26 4.39 -16.17
C LEU A 69 5.84 3.06 -16.67
N GLU A 70 6.25 3.01 -17.94
CA GLU A 70 6.84 1.85 -18.58
C GLU A 70 8.16 1.43 -17.92
N ALA A 71 9.06 2.39 -17.65
CA ALA A 71 10.36 2.09 -17.05
C ALA A 71 10.20 1.52 -15.62
N ILE A 72 9.32 2.11 -14.82
CA ILE A 72 9.07 1.64 -13.45
C ILE A 72 8.34 0.30 -13.47
N THR A 73 7.33 0.13 -14.32
CA THR A 73 6.65 -1.16 -14.52
C THR A 73 7.66 -2.25 -14.88
N THR A 74 8.57 -1.97 -15.81
CA THR A 74 9.57 -2.94 -16.28
C THR A 74 10.54 -3.36 -15.17
N ILE A 75 11.04 -2.42 -14.35
CA ILE A 75 11.97 -2.76 -13.26
C ILE A 75 11.28 -3.45 -12.09
N VAL A 76 10.01 -3.12 -11.80
CA VAL A 76 9.24 -3.81 -10.76
C VAL A 76 8.92 -5.24 -11.20
N THR A 77 8.50 -5.43 -12.46
CA THR A 77 8.23 -6.76 -13.04
C THR A 77 9.47 -7.65 -13.02
N ASN A 78 10.61 -7.15 -13.49
CA ASN A 78 11.78 -7.98 -13.77
C ASN A 78 12.87 -7.92 -12.70
N GLY A 79 12.80 -6.96 -11.79
CA GLY A 79 13.88 -6.65 -10.86
C GLY A 79 15.13 -6.10 -11.57
N LYS A 80 16.14 -5.73 -10.78
CA LYS A 80 17.46 -5.32 -11.28
C LYS A 80 18.51 -5.35 -10.16
N ASN A 81 19.56 -6.15 -10.34
CA ASN A 81 20.60 -6.35 -9.32
C ASN A 81 19.97 -6.77 -7.98
N ASN A 82 20.17 -5.98 -6.91
CA ASN A 82 19.66 -6.27 -5.57
C ASN A 82 18.15 -6.02 -5.41
N MET A 83 17.48 -5.42 -6.40
CA MET A 83 16.02 -5.27 -6.39
C MET A 83 15.39 -6.53 -6.99
N SER A 84 14.64 -7.28 -6.19
CA SER A 84 13.92 -8.48 -6.63
C SER A 84 12.87 -8.19 -7.70
N ALA A 85 12.55 -9.20 -8.51
CA ALA A 85 11.39 -9.19 -9.40
C ALA A 85 10.09 -9.39 -8.61
N TYR A 86 9.01 -8.72 -9.03
CA TYR A 86 7.69 -8.81 -8.38
C TYR A 86 6.61 -9.47 -9.25
N LYS A 87 6.92 -9.87 -10.50
CA LYS A 87 5.96 -10.50 -11.41
C LYS A 87 5.30 -11.78 -10.88
N ASP A 88 5.95 -12.48 -9.95
CA ASP A 88 5.44 -13.71 -9.33
C ASP A 88 4.69 -13.42 -8.01
N ARG A 89 4.57 -12.15 -7.60
CA ARG A 89 3.96 -11.70 -6.33
C ARG A 89 2.84 -10.69 -6.53
N LEU A 90 2.92 -9.89 -7.59
CA LEU A 90 1.95 -8.86 -7.94
C LEU A 90 1.42 -9.12 -9.35
N THR A 91 0.13 -8.87 -9.53
CA THR A 91 -0.51 -8.83 -10.85
C THR A 91 0.03 -7.66 -11.68
N THR A 92 -0.15 -7.73 -13.00
CA THR A 92 0.25 -6.63 -13.91
C THR A 92 -0.41 -5.31 -13.53
N GLU A 93 -1.68 -5.34 -13.10
CA GLU A 93 -2.42 -4.15 -12.67
C GLU A 93 -1.83 -3.55 -11.39
N GLU A 94 -1.54 -4.37 -10.38
CA GLU A 94 -0.87 -3.92 -9.14
C GLU A 94 0.51 -3.31 -9.40
N ILE A 95 1.25 -3.87 -10.35
CA ILE A 95 2.56 -3.32 -10.78
C ILE A 95 2.37 -1.94 -11.44
N GLN A 96 1.39 -1.79 -12.32
CA GLN A 96 1.09 -0.49 -12.94
C GLN A 96 0.62 0.53 -11.90
N HIS A 97 -0.19 0.10 -10.93
CA HIS A 97 -0.66 0.91 -9.82
C HIS A 97 0.49 1.44 -8.95
N VAL A 98 1.41 0.58 -8.51
CA VAL A 98 2.57 1.03 -7.73
C VAL A 98 3.52 1.89 -8.56
N ALA A 99 3.66 1.62 -9.86
CA ALA A 99 4.45 2.45 -10.76
C ALA A 99 3.87 3.86 -10.89
N ALA A 100 2.56 3.98 -11.06
CA ALA A 100 1.86 5.26 -11.10
C ALA A 100 1.99 6.01 -9.77
N TYR A 101 1.83 5.31 -8.64
CA TYR A 101 2.01 5.89 -7.31
C TYR A 101 3.41 6.46 -7.11
N VAL A 102 4.47 5.72 -7.50
CA VAL A 102 5.85 6.22 -7.40
C VAL A 102 6.06 7.50 -8.20
N LEU A 103 5.51 7.60 -9.42
CA LEU A 103 5.60 8.83 -10.22
C LEU A 103 4.85 9.99 -9.57
N GLU A 104 3.62 9.75 -9.10
CA GLU A 104 2.81 10.76 -8.42
C GLU A 104 3.53 11.29 -7.17
N GLN A 105 4.07 10.40 -6.34
CA GLN A 105 4.82 10.79 -5.15
C GLN A 105 6.13 11.49 -5.48
N ALA A 106 6.82 11.09 -6.55
CA ALA A 106 8.02 11.78 -7.02
C ALA A 106 7.72 13.22 -7.47
N GLU A 107 6.58 13.46 -8.13
CA GLU A 107 6.12 14.80 -8.51
C GLU A 107 5.76 15.67 -7.31
N LYS A 108 5.28 15.05 -6.21
CA LYS A 108 5.00 15.69 -4.92
C LYS A 108 6.21 15.79 -3.99
N ASP A 109 7.41 15.46 -4.48
CA ASP A 109 8.64 15.39 -3.67
C ASP A 109 8.53 14.48 -2.43
N TRP A 110 7.65 13.48 -2.49
CA TRP A 110 7.33 12.55 -1.39
C TRP A 110 6.82 13.26 -0.13
N LYS A 111 6.00 14.30 -0.32
CA LYS A 111 5.33 15.08 0.73
C LYS A 111 3.82 15.01 0.63
#